data_AF-A0A2V4D6X6-F1
#
_entry.id   AF-A0A2V4D6X6-F1
#
_cell.length_a   1.000
_cell.length_b   1.000
_cell.length_c   1.000
_cell.angle_alpha   90.00
_cell.angle_beta   90.00
_cell.angle_gamma   90.00
#
_symmetry.space_group_name_H-M   'P 1'
#
loop_
_entity.id
_entity.type
_entity.pdbx_description
1 polymer ?
#
loop_
_entity_poly.entity_id
_entity_poly.type
_entity_poly.pdbx_seq_one_letter_code
_entity_poly.pdbx_strand_id
1 'polypeptide(L)'
;MIKDINEDGSSQPTYLTVLGNSLFFWADDGVNGGELWKSDGTAQGTVMVKDIAVGGSGDPSDLTVAGDILYFRANDGNNGFELWKSDGTEAGTMMVKDINNNGFSSHPYELTAVGNTLFFKASDGSNYSELWKSDGTDTGTVMVKDINGGGSSGCSYLSVIGNTLFFEANDGTHGFELWKSDGTEAGTVIIKDIVSGGTGSAPNNLVVVGNTLFFRANDGANGSELWKSDGTESGTQMVKDITSGEGSSWLSVITPAMNSLYFRTDDGITGAELWKSDGTEEGTNMVKDVNGEGSSNPSEITVMENMLYFKADDGITGAELWKSDGTEFGTTMLIDINSEGSSNPSSLIVVNDNLFFWANDGTNGSQLWISDGTVSGTQRISSSDESITVNHVVLVDTPPHKEWSWNYSYQTEVNDL
;
A
#
# COMPACT_ATOMS: atom_id res chain seq x y z
N MET A 1 26.83 1.54 -12.13
CA MET A 1 26.72 2.69 -11.21
C MET A 1 25.88 3.74 -11.90
N ILE A 2 24.79 4.12 -11.25
CA ILE A 2 23.78 5.09 -11.71
C ILE A 2 24.39 6.50 -11.73
N LYS A 3 23.84 7.41 -12.53
CA LYS A 3 24.31 8.80 -12.64
C LYS A 3 23.96 9.57 -11.35
N ASP A 4 24.86 10.42 -10.89
CA ASP A 4 24.49 11.47 -9.93
C ASP A 4 23.64 12.53 -10.65
N ILE A 5 22.37 12.64 -10.23
CA ILE A 5 21.37 13.48 -10.91
C ILE A 5 21.53 14.95 -10.50
N ASN A 6 21.98 15.23 -9.27
CA ASN A 6 22.11 16.56 -8.71
C ASN A 6 23.44 16.69 -7.94
N GLU A 7 24.52 17.04 -8.66
CA GLU A 7 25.89 17.06 -8.12
C GLU A 7 26.08 18.04 -6.94
N ASP A 8 25.24 19.07 -6.87
CA ASP A 8 25.30 20.12 -5.85
C ASP A 8 24.20 20.00 -4.77
N GLY A 9 23.38 18.93 -4.82
CA GLY A 9 22.16 18.80 -4.03
C GLY A 9 21.68 17.37 -3.84
N SER A 10 20.38 17.22 -3.54
CA SER A 10 19.73 15.91 -3.41
C SER A 10 18.68 15.77 -4.49
N SER A 11 18.66 14.63 -5.17
CA SER A 11 17.68 14.33 -6.22
C SER A 11 16.42 13.63 -5.72
N GLN A 12 16.43 13.17 -4.46
CA GLN A 12 15.29 12.56 -3.74
C GLN A 12 14.45 11.58 -4.59
N PRO A 13 15.04 10.58 -5.26
CA PRO A 13 14.28 9.68 -6.12
C PRO A 13 13.15 8.96 -5.36
N THR A 14 11.92 9.08 -5.85
CA THR A 14 10.71 8.50 -5.24
C THR A 14 9.76 7.94 -6.29
N TYR A 15 8.70 7.24 -5.87
CA TYR A 15 7.71 6.60 -6.76
C TYR A 15 8.35 5.65 -7.79
N LEU A 16 9.27 4.81 -7.31
CA LEU A 16 10.01 3.86 -8.14
C LEU A 16 9.03 2.86 -8.78
N THR A 17 9.07 2.71 -10.10
CA THR A 17 8.18 1.80 -10.84
C THR A 17 8.90 1.21 -12.05
N VAL A 18 8.84 -0.10 -12.22
CA VAL A 18 9.48 -0.78 -13.35
C VAL A 18 8.53 -0.86 -14.55
N LEU A 19 9.01 -0.48 -15.73
CA LEU A 19 8.37 -0.76 -17.02
C LEU A 19 9.40 -1.33 -18.00
N GLY A 20 9.19 -2.57 -18.44
CA GLY A 20 10.15 -3.29 -19.27
C GLY A 20 11.49 -3.46 -18.54
N ASN A 21 12.58 -2.97 -19.15
CA ASN A 21 13.93 -3.03 -18.58
C ASN A 21 14.37 -1.70 -17.96
N SER A 22 13.44 -0.81 -17.62
CA SER A 22 13.75 0.51 -17.07
C SER A 22 13.00 0.76 -15.78
N LEU A 23 13.70 1.37 -14.83
CA LEU A 23 13.15 1.89 -13.60
C LEU A 23 12.78 3.35 -13.80
N PHE A 24 11.53 3.71 -13.56
CA PHE A 24 11.00 5.07 -13.61
C PHE A 24 10.81 5.61 -12.20
N PHE A 25 11.02 6.92 -12.03
CA PHE A 25 10.92 7.58 -10.73
C PHE A 25 10.80 9.09 -10.92
N TRP A 26 10.27 9.75 -9.89
CA TRP A 26 10.40 11.20 -9.72
C TRP A 26 11.84 11.53 -9.29
N ALA A 27 12.47 12.57 -9.84
CA ALA A 27 13.71 13.13 -9.30
C ALA A 27 13.92 14.60 -9.69
N ASP A 28 14.66 15.33 -8.86
CA ASP A 28 15.04 16.74 -9.09
C ASP A 28 16.54 16.88 -9.39
N ASP A 29 16.89 17.52 -10.51
CA ASP A 29 18.28 17.78 -10.91
C ASP A 29 18.82 19.16 -10.47
N GLY A 30 18.02 19.93 -9.73
CA GLY A 30 18.34 21.27 -9.28
C GLY A 30 18.20 22.36 -10.34
N VAL A 31 17.79 22.01 -11.57
CA VAL A 31 17.66 22.93 -12.71
C VAL A 31 16.23 22.95 -13.26
N ASN A 32 15.65 21.77 -13.47
CA ASN A 32 14.34 21.57 -14.09
C ASN A 32 13.25 21.20 -13.09
N GLY A 33 13.55 21.22 -11.79
CA GLY A 33 12.62 20.76 -10.76
C GLY A 33 12.43 19.24 -10.79
N GLY A 34 11.41 18.77 -10.08
CA GLY A 34 11.04 17.37 -9.96
C GLY A 34 10.31 16.86 -11.21
N GLU A 35 10.97 15.98 -11.94
CA GLU A 35 10.52 15.50 -13.25
C GLU A 35 10.50 13.97 -13.36
N LEU A 36 10.02 13.43 -14.49
CA LEU A 36 10.02 11.99 -14.73
C LEU A 36 11.39 11.56 -15.23
N TRP A 37 12.06 10.71 -14.47
CA TRP A 37 13.34 10.12 -14.81
C TRP A 37 13.21 8.62 -15.06
N LYS A 38 14.17 8.08 -15.81
CA LYS A 38 14.35 6.64 -15.95
C LYS A 38 15.81 6.23 -15.81
N SER A 39 16.04 4.96 -15.47
CA SER A 39 17.36 4.33 -15.41
C SER A 39 17.33 2.88 -15.88
N ASP A 40 18.42 2.43 -16.50
CA ASP A 40 18.72 1.03 -16.81
C ASP A 40 19.81 0.43 -15.89
N GLY A 41 20.12 1.13 -14.78
CA GLY A 41 21.22 0.77 -13.86
C GLY A 41 22.59 1.36 -14.26
N THR A 42 22.69 2.02 -15.41
CA THR A 42 23.91 2.69 -15.87
C THR A 42 23.79 4.20 -15.80
N ALA A 43 24.92 4.90 -15.63
CA ALA A 43 24.95 6.36 -15.67
C ALA A 43 24.50 6.92 -17.03
N GLN A 44 24.73 6.20 -18.14
CA GLN A 44 24.30 6.63 -19.47
C GLN A 44 22.80 6.46 -19.68
N GLY A 45 22.19 5.41 -19.13
CA GLY A 45 20.75 5.17 -19.21
C GLY A 45 19.94 5.89 -18.14
N THR A 46 20.60 6.57 -17.19
CA THR A 46 19.94 7.44 -16.20
C THR A 46 19.70 8.82 -16.79
N VAL A 47 18.49 9.06 -17.27
CA VAL A 47 18.13 10.28 -18.01
C VAL A 47 16.72 10.76 -17.64
N MET A 48 16.52 12.07 -17.71
CA MET A 48 15.18 12.67 -17.68
C MET A 48 14.43 12.21 -18.93
N VAL A 49 13.21 11.73 -18.75
CA VAL A 49 12.37 11.27 -19.86
C VAL A 49 11.79 12.47 -20.60
N LYS A 50 11.34 13.47 -19.84
CA LYS A 50 10.79 14.73 -20.35
C LYS A 50 10.80 15.79 -19.24
N ASP A 51 11.12 17.03 -19.61
CA ASP A 51 10.83 18.24 -18.81
C ASP A 51 9.34 18.59 -19.03
N ILE A 52 8.48 18.16 -18.11
CA ILE A 52 7.03 18.29 -18.23
C ILE A 52 6.62 19.74 -17.99
N ALA A 53 7.15 20.38 -16.94
CA ALA A 53 6.86 21.77 -16.60
C ALA A 53 8.07 22.67 -16.85
N VAL A 54 8.16 23.22 -18.07
CA VAL A 54 9.29 24.09 -18.45
C VAL A 54 9.41 25.30 -17.52
N GLY A 55 10.51 25.34 -16.75
CA GLY A 55 10.78 26.41 -15.78
C GLY A 55 10.01 26.27 -14.45
N GLY A 56 9.41 25.11 -14.20
CA GLY A 56 8.68 24.73 -12.99
C GLY A 56 9.08 23.33 -12.51
N SER A 57 8.11 22.59 -11.95
CA SER A 57 8.26 21.19 -11.52
C SER A 57 7.05 20.41 -12.01
N GLY A 58 7.27 19.35 -12.78
CA GLY A 58 6.23 18.46 -13.29
C GLY A 58 5.54 17.64 -12.20
N ASP A 59 6.28 17.36 -11.12
CA ASP A 59 5.86 16.58 -9.96
C ASP A 59 5.12 15.28 -10.31
N PRO A 60 5.70 14.39 -11.16
CA PRO A 60 5.09 13.10 -11.43
C PRO A 60 4.93 12.26 -10.16
N SER A 61 3.72 11.73 -9.94
CA SER A 61 3.38 10.89 -8.78
C SER A 61 2.41 9.78 -9.19
N ASP A 62 2.15 8.82 -8.29
CA ASP A 62 1.26 7.66 -8.51
C ASP A 62 1.62 6.84 -9.77
N LEU A 63 2.93 6.66 -10.02
CA LEU A 63 3.43 5.89 -11.15
C LEU A 63 2.84 4.47 -11.13
N THR A 64 2.14 4.11 -12.21
CA THR A 64 1.38 2.86 -12.31
C THR A 64 1.47 2.31 -13.73
N VAL A 65 1.90 1.06 -13.88
CA VAL A 65 1.94 0.38 -15.17
C VAL A 65 0.63 -0.35 -15.44
N ALA A 66 0.03 -0.13 -16.60
CA ALA A 66 -1.07 -0.96 -17.13
C ALA A 66 -0.75 -1.38 -18.56
N GLY A 67 -0.56 -2.68 -18.79
CA GLY A 67 -0.02 -3.21 -20.05
C GLY A 67 1.41 -2.69 -20.29
N ASP A 68 1.65 -2.10 -21.47
CA ASP A 68 2.95 -1.57 -21.88
C ASP A 68 3.08 -0.04 -21.66
N ILE A 69 2.19 0.56 -20.86
CA ILE A 69 2.10 2.01 -20.65
C ILE A 69 2.34 2.32 -19.17
N LEU A 70 3.26 3.25 -18.90
CA LEU A 70 3.38 3.89 -17.59
C LEU A 70 2.39 5.06 -17.53
N TYR A 71 1.50 5.04 -16.55
CA TYR A 71 0.60 6.14 -16.22
C TYR A 71 1.09 6.82 -14.95
N PHE A 72 0.82 8.12 -14.85
CA PHE A 72 1.14 8.91 -13.67
C PHE A 72 0.35 10.20 -13.69
N ARG A 73 0.23 10.85 -12.54
CA ARG A 73 -0.28 12.21 -12.42
C ARG A 73 0.88 13.18 -12.57
N ALA A 74 0.74 14.25 -13.36
CA ALA A 74 1.74 15.32 -13.47
C ALA A 74 1.10 16.66 -13.85
N ASN A 75 1.83 17.75 -13.61
CA ASN A 75 1.40 19.13 -13.87
C ASN A 75 2.37 19.80 -14.86
N ASP A 76 1.88 20.28 -16.01
CA ASP A 76 2.71 21.00 -17.00
C ASP A 76 2.82 22.51 -16.77
N GLY A 77 2.29 23.00 -15.64
CA GLY A 77 2.23 24.41 -15.30
C GLY A 77 1.09 25.19 -15.97
N ASN A 78 0.31 24.56 -16.86
CA ASN A 78 -0.80 25.20 -17.59
C ASN A 78 -2.16 24.59 -17.25
N ASN A 79 -2.24 23.27 -17.15
CA ASN A 79 -3.49 22.52 -16.97
C ASN A 79 -3.70 22.04 -15.52
N GLY A 80 -2.72 22.27 -14.64
CA GLY A 80 -2.73 21.64 -13.32
C GLY A 80 -2.42 20.15 -13.44
N PHE A 81 -2.76 19.38 -12.40
CA PHE A 81 -2.45 17.95 -12.39
C PHE A 81 -3.49 17.13 -13.16
N GLU A 82 -3.02 16.48 -14.21
CA GLU A 82 -3.80 15.66 -15.12
C GLU A 82 -3.22 14.25 -15.24
N LEU A 83 -3.92 13.37 -15.97
CA LEU A 83 -3.42 12.02 -16.26
C LEU A 83 -2.41 12.09 -17.41
N TRP A 84 -1.20 11.61 -17.15
CA TRP A 84 -0.13 11.50 -18.12
C TRP A 84 0.21 10.04 -18.38
N LYS A 85 0.86 9.81 -19.53
CA LYS A 85 1.42 8.52 -19.89
C LYS A 85 2.84 8.65 -20.40
N SER A 86 3.60 7.55 -20.37
CA SER A 86 4.91 7.40 -21.01
C SER A 86 5.12 5.99 -21.53
N ASP A 87 5.85 5.88 -22.65
CA ASP A 87 6.46 4.64 -23.16
C ASP A 87 7.97 4.58 -22.88
N GLY A 88 8.48 5.52 -22.07
CA GLY A 88 9.90 5.69 -21.80
C GLY A 88 10.64 6.61 -22.78
N THR A 89 9.95 7.20 -23.76
CA THR A 89 10.53 8.20 -24.66
C THR A 89 9.92 9.58 -24.40
N GLU A 90 10.68 10.64 -24.71
CA GLU A 90 10.17 12.02 -24.62
C GLU A 90 8.90 12.22 -25.46
N ALA A 91 8.85 11.64 -26.67
CA ALA A 91 7.73 11.76 -27.59
C ALA A 91 6.48 11.00 -27.12
N GLY A 92 6.65 9.83 -26.50
CA GLY A 92 5.56 9.06 -25.91
C GLY A 92 5.12 9.57 -24.53
N THR A 93 5.84 10.55 -23.96
CA THR A 93 5.51 11.16 -22.67
C THR A 93 4.60 12.37 -22.86
N MET A 94 3.31 12.20 -22.57
CA MET A 94 2.30 13.22 -22.84
C MET A 94 1.08 13.09 -21.94
N MET A 95 0.38 14.21 -21.74
CA MET A 95 -0.95 14.21 -21.14
C MET A 95 -1.89 13.34 -21.99
N VAL A 96 -2.64 12.46 -21.33
CA VAL A 96 -3.61 11.58 -22.00
C VAL A 96 -4.84 12.37 -22.41
N LYS A 97 -5.32 13.21 -21.50
CA LYS A 97 -6.51 14.06 -21.64
C LYS A 97 -6.47 15.17 -20.60
N ASP A 98 -6.87 16.36 -21.01
CA ASP A 98 -7.21 17.46 -20.10
C ASP A 98 -8.65 17.23 -19.63
N ILE A 99 -8.82 16.55 -18.49
CA ILE A 99 -10.14 16.11 -18.01
C ILE A 99 -10.93 17.32 -17.50
N ASN A 100 -10.28 18.26 -16.81
CA ASN A 100 -10.87 19.50 -16.33
C ASN A 100 -10.38 20.69 -17.15
N ASN A 101 -10.94 20.81 -18.36
CA ASN A 101 -10.49 21.71 -19.42
C ASN A 101 -10.62 23.23 -19.17
N ASN A 102 -10.94 23.65 -17.95
CA ASN A 102 -11.02 25.06 -17.56
C ASN A 102 -9.70 25.60 -16.98
N GLY A 103 -8.58 24.88 -17.17
CA GLY A 103 -7.27 25.23 -16.63
C GLY A 103 -7.10 24.90 -15.15
N PHE A 104 -7.92 23.97 -14.64
CA PHE A 104 -7.85 23.47 -13.27
C PHE A 104 -7.49 22.00 -13.30
N SER A 105 -6.83 21.54 -12.24
CA SER A 105 -6.49 20.12 -12.05
C SER A 105 -7.75 19.24 -11.98
N SER A 106 -7.72 18.09 -12.66
CA SER A 106 -8.71 17.01 -12.50
C SER A 106 -8.43 16.11 -11.31
N HIS A 107 -7.24 16.25 -10.70
CA HIS A 107 -6.82 15.52 -9.50
C HIS A 107 -6.91 13.99 -9.67
N PRO A 108 -6.22 13.40 -10.67
CA PRO A 108 -6.23 11.95 -10.88
C PRO A 108 -5.44 11.26 -9.77
N TYR A 109 -6.12 10.50 -8.92
CA TYR A 109 -5.51 9.81 -7.78
C TYR A 109 -5.91 8.33 -7.75
N GLU A 110 -5.19 7.54 -6.95
CA GLU A 110 -5.43 6.10 -6.76
C GLU A 110 -5.37 5.32 -8.10
N LEU A 111 -4.37 5.64 -8.91
CA LEU A 111 -4.12 4.98 -10.18
C LEU A 111 -3.96 3.47 -9.95
N THR A 112 -4.85 2.68 -10.56
CA THR A 112 -4.97 1.24 -10.34
C THR A 112 -5.14 0.52 -11.67
N ALA A 113 -4.21 -0.37 -12.01
CA ALA A 113 -4.28 -1.15 -13.24
C ALA A 113 -5.21 -2.36 -13.10
N VAL A 114 -6.13 -2.54 -14.07
CA VAL A 114 -6.95 -3.74 -14.24
C VAL A 114 -6.69 -4.28 -15.65
N GLY A 115 -5.81 -5.27 -15.74
CA GLY A 115 -5.26 -5.72 -17.02
C GLY A 115 -4.56 -4.57 -17.74
N ASN A 116 -5.03 -4.21 -18.94
CA ASN A 116 -4.48 -3.11 -19.74
C ASN A 116 -5.25 -1.78 -19.57
N THR A 117 -6.23 -1.73 -18.68
CA THR A 117 -7.02 -0.51 -18.41
C THR A 117 -6.58 0.10 -17.09
N LEU A 118 -6.32 1.40 -17.08
CA LEU A 118 -6.10 2.15 -15.85
C LEU A 118 -7.44 2.62 -15.29
N PHE A 119 -7.69 2.43 -14.00
CA PHE A 119 -8.76 3.06 -13.25
C PHE A 119 -8.17 4.09 -12.28
N PHE A 120 -8.91 5.16 -12.02
CA PHE A 120 -8.49 6.24 -11.13
C PHE A 120 -9.71 7.08 -10.75
N LYS A 121 -9.59 7.89 -9.70
CA LYS A 121 -10.60 8.92 -9.40
C LYS A 121 -10.20 10.25 -9.99
N ALA A 122 -11.13 11.00 -10.56
CA ALA A 122 -10.90 12.34 -11.10
C ALA A 122 -12.21 13.16 -11.15
N SER A 123 -12.08 14.48 -11.32
CA SER A 123 -13.19 15.41 -11.55
C SER A 123 -13.01 16.13 -12.88
N ASP A 124 -14.08 16.27 -13.65
CA ASP A 124 -14.12 17.06 -14.90
C ASP A 124 -14.56 18.51 -14.67
N GLY A 125 -14.61 18.96 -13.42
CA GLY A 125 -15.05 20.29 -13.02
C GLY A 125 -16.58 20.51 -13.04
N SER A 126 -17.35 19.61 -13.64
CA SER A 126 -18.82 19.65 -13.66
C SER A 126 -19.41 18.59 -12.73
N ASN A 127 -18.84 17.40 -12.80
CA ASN A 127 -19.05 16.29 -11.91
C ASN A 127 -17.93 16.33 -10.85
N TYR A 128 -18.29 16.01 -9.62
CA TYR A 128 -17.34 15.91 -8.53
C TYR A 128 -16.36 14.74 -8.77
N SER A 129 -15.57 14.34 -7.77
CA SER A 129 -14.64 13.21 -7.96
C SER A 129 -15.43 11.91 -8.10
N GLU A 130 -15.28 11.26 -9.26
CA GLU A 130 -15.93 10.01 -9.67
C GLU A 130 -14.90 8.98 -10.15
N LEU A 131 -15.35 7.74 -10.45
CA LEU A 131 -14.50 6.71 -11.03
C LEU A 131 -14.32 6.91 -12.54
N TRP A 132 -13.07 7.00 -12.98
CA TRP A 132 -12.66 7.11 -14.37
C TRP A 132 -11.83 5.90 -14.80
N LYS A 133 -11.75 5.71 -16.12
CA LYS A 133 -10.84 4.75 -16.73
C LYS A 133 -10.10 5.34 -17.93
N SER A 134 -8.97 4.75 -18.28
CA SER A 134 -8.19 5.07 -19.48
C SER A 134 -7.56 3.82 -20.11
N ASP A 135 -7.50 3.82 -21.44
CA ASP A 135 -6.70 2.89 -22.26
C ASP A 135 -5.42 3.57 -22.80
N GLY A 136 -5.11 4.78 -22.34
CA GLY A 136 -3.98 5.58 -22.78
C GLY A 136 -4.30 6.48 -23.98
N THR A 137 -5.55 6.52 -24.43
CA THR A 137 -6.02 7.47 -25.45
C THR A 137 -6.99 8.49 -24.87
N ASP A 138 -7.05 9.68 -25.48
CA ASP A 138 -8.04 10.70 -25.11
C ASP A 138 -9.48 10.17 -25.18
N THR A 139 -9.79 9.40 -26.22
CA THR A 139 -11.12 8.82 -26.45
C THR A 139 -11.49 7.70 -25.49
N GLY A 140 -10.51 6.91 -25.04
CA GLY A 140 -10.71 5.86 -24.05
C GLY A 140 -10.62 6.36 -22.61
N THR A 141 -10.29 7.64 -22.41
CA THR A 141 -10.26 8.29 -21.09
C THR A 141 -11.62 8.90 -20.78
N VAL A 142 -12.42 8.17 -19.99
CA VAL A 142 -13.83 8.47 -19.75
C VAL A 142 -14.22 8.15 -18.31
N MET A 143 -15.20 8.88 -17.78
CA MET A 143 -15.89 8.51 -16.56
C MET A 143 -16.60 7.17 -16.78
N VAL A 144 -16.46 6.25 -15.83
CA VAL A 144 -17.07 4.92 -15.92
C VAL A 144 -18.58 5.03 -15.68
N LYS A 145 -18.95 5.79 -14.66
CA LYS A 145 -20.32 6.05 -14.23
C LYS A 145 -20.34 7.29 -13.32
N ASP A 146 -21.36 8.12 -13.49
CA ASP A 146 -21.71 9.15 -12.49
C ASP A 146 -22.46 8.43 -11.35
N ILE A 147 -21.73 8.04 -10.30
CA ILE A 147 -22.29 7.22 -9.21
C ILE A 147 -23.19 8.08 -8.34
N ASN A 148 -22.79 9.31 -8.06
CA ASN A 148 -23.55 10.27 -7.27
C ASN A 148 -23.84 11.54 -8.07
N GLY A 149 -24.92 11.54 -8.86
CA GLY A 149 -25.25 12.71 -9.70
C GLY A 149 -25.57 14.01 -8.93
N GLY A 150 -25.60 13.99 -7.59
CA GLY A 150 -25.75 15.17 -6.75
C GLY A 150 -24.47 15.63 -6.04
N GLY A 151 -23.35 14.91 -6.16
CA GLY A 151 -22.17 15.09 -5.31
C GLY A 151 -20.95 14.28 -5.76
N SER A 152 -19.94 14.20 -4.91
CA SER A 152 -18.85 13.23 -5.11
C SER A 152 -19.30 11.87 -4.63
N SER A 153 -18.98 10.82 -5.39
CA SER A 153 -19.14 9.45 -4.88
C SER A 153 -18.13 9.08 -3.81
N GLY A 154 -17.02 9.83 -3.71
CA GLY A 154 -15.98 9.59 -2.71
C GLY A 154 -15.24 8.27 -2.92
N CYS A 155 -15.16 7.82 -4.18
CA CYS A 155 -14.46 6.61 -4.59
C CYS A 155 -13.06 6.51 -3.95
N SER A 156 -12.80 5.42 -3.22
CA SER A 156 -11.52 5.17 -2.55
C SER A 156 -11.26 3.68 -2.30
N TYR A 157 -10.03 3.36 -1.87
CA TYR A 157 -9.57 2.00 -1.56
C TYR A 157 -9.64 1.05 -2.75
N LEU A 158 -9.25 1.53 -3.95
CA LEU A 158 -9.29 0.73 -5.16
C LEU A 158 -8.46 -0.56 -5.00
N SER A 159 -9.07 -1.70 -5.30
CA SER A 159 -8.47 -3.04 -5.18
C SER A 159 -8.94 -3.94 -6.32
N VAL A 160 -8.11 -4.90 -6.75
CA VAL A 160 -8.37 -5.69 -7.96
C VAL A 160 -8.39 -7.18 -7.64
N ILE A 161 -9.44 -7.87 -8.11
CA ILE A 161 -9.49 -9.34 -8.16
C ILE A 161 -9.79 -9.75 -9.60
N GLY A 162 -8.81 -10.40 -10.25
CA GLY A 162 -8.91 -10.74 -11.67
C GLY A 162 -9.09 -9.49 -12.53
N ASN A 163 -10.23 -9.39 -13.23
CA ASN A 163 -10.58 -8.24 -14.09
C ASN A 163 -11.66 -7.35 -13.47
N THR A 164 -11.87 -7.43 -12.15
CA THR A 164 -12.89 -6.66 -11.45
C THR A 164 -12.23 -5.73 -10.44
N LEU A 165 -12.55 -4.45 -10.55
CA LEU A 165 -12.19 -3.44 -9.57
C LEU A 165 -13.21 -3.45 -8.43
N PHE A 166 -12.73 -3.35 -7.20
CA PHE A 166 -13.49 -3.19 -5.97
C PHE A 166 -13.09 -1.88 -5.32
N PHE A 167 -14.05 -1.17 -4.74
CA PHE A 167 -13.81 0.14 -4.13
C PHE A 167 -14.97 0.52 -3.21
N GLU A 168 -14.72 1.45 -2.29
CA GLU A 168 -15.76 2.12 -1.52
C GLU A 168 -16.35 3.26 -2.35
N ALA A 169 -17.68 3.41 -2.37
CA ALA A 169 -18.34 4.59 -2.94
C ALA A 169 -19.73 4.84 -2.33
N ASN A 170 -20.21 6.06 -2.47
CA ASN A 170 -21.53 6.52 -2.04
C ASN A 170 -22.34 7.06 -3.22
N ASP A 171 -23.53 6.52 -3.44
CA ASP A 171 -24.45 6.95 -4.52
C ASP A 171 -25.47 8.02 -4.09
N GLY A 172 -25.32 8.55 -2.87
CA GLY A 172 -26.24 9.51 -2.25
C GLY A 172 -27.52 8.88 -1.68
N THR A 173 -27.72 7.57 -1.84
CA THR A 173 -28.91 6.82 -1.37
C THR A 173 -28.57 5.79 -0.30
N HIS A 174 -27.48 5.03 -0.49
CA HIS A 174 -27.08 3.92 0.37
C HIS A 174 -25.91 4.27 1.32
N GLY A 175 -25.42 5.51 1.29
CA GLY A 175 -24.19 5.86 2.00
C GLY A 175 -22.96 5.18 1.39
N PHE A 176 -21.85 5.14 2.12
CA PHE A 176 -20.63 4.47 1.66
C PHE A 176 -20.76 2.95 1.78
N GLU A 177 -20.65 2.25 0.65
CA GLU A 177 -20.81 0.81 0.53
C GLU A 177 -19.72 0.20 -0.36
N LEU A 178 -19.66 -1.13 -0.43
CA LEU A 178 -18.70 -1.83 -1.28
C LEU A 178 -19.25 -1.95 -2.69
N TRP A 179 -18.52 -1.39 -3.66
CA TRP A 179 -18.85 -1.41 -5.07
C TRP A 179 -17.87 -2.28 -5.85
N LYS A 180 -18.31 -2.70 -7.04
CA LYS A 180 -17.45 -3.29 -8.05
C LYS A 180 -17.65 -2.65 -9.41
N SER A 181 -16.64 -2.75 -10.28
CA SER A 181 -16.70 -2.36 -11.68
C SER A 181 -15.95 -3.34 -12.58
N ASP A 182 -16.51 -3.60 -13.76
CA ASP A 182 -15.83 -4.25 -14.89
C ASP A 182 -15.35 -3.23 -15.95
N GLY A 183 -15.42 -1.94 -15.62
CA GLY A 183 -15.11 -0.84 -16.52
C GLY A 183 -16.28 -0.38 -17.39
N THR A 184 -17.47 -0.94 -17.23
CA THR A 184 -18.70 -0.46 -17.88
C THR A 184 -19.63 0.18 -16.86
N GLU A 185 -20.47 1.11 -17.32
CA GLU A 185 -21.51 1.72 -16.47
C GLU A 185 -22.45 0.66 -15.88
N ALA A 186 -22.84 -0.35 -16.69
CA ALA A 186 -23.74 -1.42 -16.29
C ALA A 186 -23.12 -2.40 -15.28
N GLY A 187 -21.81 -2.65 -15.38
CA GLY A 187 -21.07 -3.48 -14.43
C GLY A 187 -20.58 -2.73 -13.19
N THR A 188 -20.82 -1.40 -13.12
CA THR A 188 -20.47 -0.57 -11.97
C THR A 188 -21.64 -0.48 -10.99
N VAL A 189 -21.61 -1.34 -9.98
CA VAL A 189 -22.74 -1.60 -9.08
C VAL A 189 -22.29 -1.83 -7.64
N ILE A 190 -23.16 -1.48 -6.70
CA ILE A 190 -23.05 -1.91 -5.30
C ILE A 190 -23.10 -3.45 -5.25
N ILE A 191 -22.22 -4.05 -4.44
CA ILE A 191 -22.19 -5.51 -4.26
C ILE A 191 -23.27 -5.94 -3.28
N LYS A 192 -23.40 -5.21 -2.18
CA LYS A 192 -24.37 -5.43 -1.11
C LYS A 192 -24.57 -4.13 -0.35
N ASP A 193 -25.83 -3.76 -0.11
CA ASP A 193 -26.20 -2.74 0.87
C ASP A 193 -26.14 -3.39 2.26
N ILE A 194 -25.01 -3.24 2.95
CA ILE A 194 -24.78 -3.90 4.24
C ILE A 194 -25.65 -3.24 5.32
N VAL A 195 -25.74 -1.90 5.32
CA VAL A 195 -26.60 -1.14 6.24
C VAL A 195 -27.72 -0.47 5.48
N SER A 196 -28.92 -1.03 5.57
CA SER A 196 -30.07 -0.51 4.84
C SER A 196 -30.29 1.00 5.05
N GLY A 197 -30.37 1.75 3.95
CA GLY A 197 -30.63 3.20 3.94
C GLY A 197 -29.35 4.03 3.77
N GLY A 198 -29.43 5.34 4.05
CA GLY A 198 -28.37 6.29 3.69
C GLY A 198 -27.16 6.38 4.62
N THR A 199 -27.04 5.51 5.63
CA THR A 199 -25.93 5.55 6.60
C THR A 199 -24.65 4.97 5.99
N GLY A 200 -24.77 3.87 5.24
CA GLY A 200 -23.64 3.11 4.70
C GLY A 200 -22.91 2.28 5.76
N SER A 201 -22.10 1.34 5.28
CA SER A 201 -21.25 0.45 6.08
C SER A 201 -19.79 0.91 6.20
N ALA A 202 -19.42 1.95 5.45
CA ALA A 202 -18.09 2.54 5.36
C ALA A 202 -16.93 1.52 5.21
N PRO A 203 -16.93 0.69 4.14
CA PRO A 203 -15.87 -0.27 3.88
C PRO A 203 -14.50 0.38 3.78
N ASN A 204 -13.53 -0.09 4.57
CA ASN A 204 -12.16 0.40 4.54
C ASN A 204 -11.14 -0.74 4.62
N ASN A 205 -9.88 -0.43 4.32
CA ASN A 205 -8.76 -1.39 4.34
C ASN A 205 -9.01 -2.61 3.43
N LEU A 206 -9.40 -2.36 2.18
CA LEU A 206 -9.60 -3.40 1.18
C LEU A 206 -8.25 -4.09 0.89
N VAL A 207 -8.17 -5.39 1.18
CA VAL A 207 -6.97 -6.21 0.98
C VAL A 207 -7.35 -7.54 0.35
N VAL A 208 -6.64 -7.93 -0.70
CA VAL A 208 -6.89 -9.18 -1.41
C VAL A 208 -5.99 -10.29 -0.90
N VAL A 209 -6.58 -11.45 -0.58
CA VAL A 209 -5.85 -12.72 -0.33
C VAL A 209 -6.40 -13.77 -1.29
N GLY A 210 -5.59 -14.20 -2.25
CA GLY A 210 -6.05 -15.08 -3.32
C GLY A 210 -7.17 -14.43 -4.13
N ASN A 211 -8.37 -15.02 -4.09
CA ASN A 211 -9.57 -14.50 -4.77
C ASN A 211 -10.60 -13.92 -3.79
N THR A 212 -10.21 -13.65 -2.54
CA THR A 212 -11.09 -13.11 -1.51
C THR A 212 -10.67 -11.69 -1.18
N LEU A 213 -11.61 -10.75 -1.27
CA LEU A 213 -11.42 -9.41 -0.74
C LEU A 213 -11.74 -9.42 0.75
N PHE A 214 -10.82 -8.99 1.59
CA PHE A 214 -11.06 -8.68 2.99
C PHE A 214 -11.16 -7.17 3.18
N PHE A 215 -12.01 -6.75 4.10
CA PHE A 215 -12.19 -5.34 4.44
C PHE A 215 -12.85 -5.23 5.81
N ARG A 216 -12.86 -4.03 6.36
CA ARG A 216 -13.61 -3.72 7.57
C ARG A 216 -14.88 -2.96 7.21
N ALA A 217 -16.02 -3.34 7.79
CA ALA A 217 -17.30 -2.68 7.57
C ALA A 217 -18.18 -2.76 8.81
N ASN A 218 -19.09 -1.80 8.96
CA ASN A 218 -20.04 -1.72 10.06
C ASN A 218 -21.44 -2.09 9.55
N ASP A 219 -22.11 -3.07 10.17
CA ASP A 219 -23.47 -3.48 9.80
C ASP A 219 -24.58 -2.85 10.65
N GLY A 220 -24.21 -1.92 11.53
CA GLY A 220 -25.11 -1.24 12.46
C GLY A 220 -25.51 -2.07 13.66
N ALA A 221 -25.06 -3.33 13.79
CA ALA A 221 -25.39 -4.23 14.89
C ALA A 221 -24.15 -4.70 15.66
N ASN A 222 -23.07 -5.01 14.96
CA ASN A 222 -21.83 -5.58 15.49
C ASN A 222 -20.66 -4.59 15.49
N GLY A 223 -20.95 -3.31 15.24
CA GLY A 223 -19.94 -2.32 14.95
C GLY A 223 -19.07 -2.72 13.75
N SER A 224 -17.84 -2.21 13.70
CA SER A 224 -17.00 -2.33 12.50
C SER A 224 -16.01 -3.48 12.63
N GLU A 225 -16.30 -4.57 11.91
CA GLU A 225 -15.66 -5.89 12.05
C GLU A 225 -14.98 -6.35 10.75
N LEU A 226 -14.34 -7.53 10.76
CA LEU A 226 -13.74 -8.14 9.57
C LEU A 226 -14.82 -8.76 8.67
N TRP A 227 -14.87 -8.30 7.43
CA TRP A 227 -15.74 -8.77 6.36
C TRP A 227 -14.93 -9.36 5.21
N LYS A 228 -15.61 -10.16 4.39
CA LYS A 228 -15.07 -10.64 3.12
C LYS A 228 -16.07 -10.49 1.98
N SER A 229 -15.57 -10.51 0.75
CA SER A 229 -16.36 -10.60 -0.48
C SER A 229 -15.64 -11.41 -1.56
N ASP A 230 -16.40 -12.11 -2.39
CA ASP A 230 -15.96 -12.74 -3.64
C ASP A 230 -16.46 -11.98 -4.89
N GLY A 231 -17.04 -10.79 -4.70
CA GLY A 231 -17.71 -10.02 -5.76
C GLY A 231 -19.20 -10.29 -5.92
N THR A 232 -19.79 -11.18 -5.11
CA THR A 232 -21.23 -11.44 -5.09
C THR A 232 -21.87 -10.95 -3.80
N GLU A 233 -23.16 -10.62 -3.85
CA GLU A 233 -23.94 -10.26 -2.66
C GLU A 233 -23.90 -11.37 -1.60
N SER A 234 -24.07 -12.64 -2.03
CA SER A 234 -24.05 -13.81 -1.13
C SER A 234 -22.68 -14.11 -0.53
N GLY A 235 -21.61 -13.83 -1.27
CA GLY A 235 -20.24 -13.99 -0.77
C GLY A 235 -19.79 -12.82 0.11
N THR A 236 -20.55 -11.73 0.16
CA THR A 236 -20.28 -10.56 0.97
C THR A 236 -20.88 -10.71 2.37
N GLN A 237 -20.04 -11.06 3.34
CA GLN A 237 -20.46 -11.42 4.69
C GLN A 237 -19.37 -11.08 5.72
N MET A 238 -19.82 -10.83 6.95
CA MET A 238 -18.94 -10.76 8.11
C MET A 238 -18.25 -12.11 8.28
N VAL A 239 -16.95 -12.09 8.52
CA VAL A 239 -16.18 -13.31 8.77
C VAL A 239 -16.33 -13.74 10.22
N LYS A 240 -16.22 -12.78 11.14
CA LYS A 240 -16.33 -12.98 12.58
C LYS A 240 -16.58 -11.65 13.29
N ASP A 241 -17.46 -11.66 14.28
CA ASP A 241 -17.57 -10.60 15.28
C ASP A 241 -16.46 -10.83 16.31
N ILE A 242 -15.32 -10.15 16.13
CA ILE A 242 -14.15 -10.34 16.99
C ILE A 242 -14.36 -9.64 18.33
N THR A 243 -14.88 -8.42 18.31
CA THR A 243 -15.22 -7.66 19.53
C THR A 243 -16.73 -7.72 19.77
N SER A 244 -17.17 -8.75 20.50
CA SER A 244 -18.59 -9.07 20.67
C SER A 244 -19.49 -7.87 21.01
N GLY A 245 -20.63 -7.78 20.32
CA GLY A 245 -21.65 -6.76 20.55
C GLY A 245 -21.41 -5.50 19.70
N GLU A 246 -21.77 -4.31 20.22
CA GLU A 246 -21.58 -3.04 19.48
C GLU A 246 -20.11 -2.55 19.48
N GLY A 247 -19.17 -3.41 19.88
CA GLY A 247 -17.74 -3.13 19.84
C GLY A 247 -17.24 -2.96 18.41
N SER A 248 -15.99 -2.56 18.22
CA SER A 248 -15.38 -2.59 16.89
C SER A 248 -13.97 -3.11 17.01
N SER A 249 -13.67 -4.11 16.19
CA SER A 249 -12.29 -4.55 16.02
C SER A 249 -11.49 -3.51 15.23
N TRP A 250 -10.31 -3.20 15.77
CA TRP A 250 -9.36 -2.25 15.16
C TRP A 250 -8.25 -3.02 14.49
N LEU A 251 -8.53 -3.51 13.28
CA LEU A 251 -7.53 -4.19 12.48
C LEU A 251 -6.42 -3.21 12.08
N SER A 252 -5.18 -3.61 12.37
CA SER A 252 -3.97 -2.87 11.98
C SER A 252 -2.88 -3.85 11.58
N VAL A 253 -1.83 -3.37 10.92
CA VAL A 253 -0.73 -4.23 10.45
C VAL A 253 -1.22 -5.37 9.53
N ILE A 254 -2.09 -5.02 8.59
CA ILE A 254 -2.78 -5.97 7.72
C ILE A 254 -1.82 -6.48 6.64
N THR A 255 -1.52 -7.77 6.68
CA THR A 255 -0.49 -8.41 5.85
C THR A 255 -1.05 -9.69 5.20
N PRO A 256 -1.25 -9.73 3.87
CA PRO A 256 -1.58 -10.97 3.18
C PRO A 256 -0.33 -11.86 3.09
N ALA A 257 -0.39 -13.07 3.64
CA ALA A 257 0.72 -14.02 3.63
C ALA A 257 0.20 -15.45 3.74
N MET A 258 0.93 -16.45 3.24
CA MET A 258 0.62 -17.87 3.46
C MET A 258 -0.86 -18.25 3.19
N ASN A 259 -1.48 -17.62 2.19
CA ASN A 259 -2.90 -17.77 1.85
C ASN A 259 -3.88 -17.41 2.99
N SER A 260 -3.51 -16.46 3.85
CA SER A 260 -4.33 -15.91 4.92
C SER A 260 -4.07 -14.41 5.06
N LEU A 261 -5.02 -13.70 5.68
CA LEU A 261 -4.83 -12.34 6.15
C LEU A 261 -4.27 -12.39 7.57
N TYR A 262 -3.11 -11.78 7.81
CA TYR A 262 -2.57 -11.57 9.15
C TYR A 262 -2.79 -10.13 9.58
N PHE A 263 -3.16 -9.91 10.83
CA PHE A 263 -3.45 -8.58 11.34
C PHE A 263 -3.31 -8.55 12.86
N ARG A 264 -3.06 -7.36 13.40
CA ARG A 264 -3.19 -7.07 14.82
C ARG A 264 -4.62 -6.66 15.12
N THR A 265 -5.21 -7.25 16.15
CA THR A 265 -6.47 -6.78 16.76
C THR A 265 -6.50 -7.11 18.24
N ASP A 266 -7.34 -6.40 18.97
CA ASP A 266 -7.71 -6.67 20.37
C ASP A 266 -9.12 -7.26 20.39
N ASP A 267 -9.31 -8.39 21.06
CA ASP A 267 -10.61 -9.06 21.23
C ASP A 267 -11.35 -8.62 22.50
N GLY A 268 -10.75 -7.70 23.28
CA GLY A 268 -11.25 -7.21 24.56
C GLY A 268 -10.96 -8.16 25.74
N ILE A 269 -10.27 -9.28 25.50
CA ILE A 269 -9.97 -10.32 26.51
C ILE A 269 -8.46 -10.51 26.65
N THR A 270 -7.75 -10.75 25.54
CA THR A 270 -6.31 -11.06 25.51
C THR A 270 -5.46 -9.86 25.08
N GLY A 271 -6.06 -8.68 24.91
CA GLY A 271 -5.34 -7.52 24.38
C GLY A 271 -4.96 -7.66 22.91
N ALA A 272 -4.15 -6.71 22.42
CA ALA A 272 -3.75 -6.65 21.02
C ALA A 272 -2.67 -7.69 20.67
N GLU A 273 -3.08 -8.72 19.92
CA GLU A 273 -2.27 -9.89 19.55
C GLU A 273 -2.23 -10.09 18.02
N LEU A 274 -1.42 -11.06 17.55
CA LEU A 274 -1.37 -11.42 16.13
C LEU A 274 -2.51 -12.40 15.83
N TRP A 275 -3.37 -12.02 14.91
CA TRP A 275 -4.49 -12.82 14.42
C TRP A 275 -4.30 -13.18 12.96
N LYS A 276 -5.01 -14.22 12.53
CA LYS A 276 -5.11 -14.60 11.12
C LYS A 276 -6.55 -14.89 10.72
N SER A 277 -6.82 -14.81 9.41
CA SER A 277 -8.09 -15.23 8.80
C SER A 277 -7.86 -15.86 7.43
N ASP A 278 -8.49 -17.00 7.18
CA ASP A 278 -8.64 -17.59 5.84
C ASP A 278 -9.99 -17.22 5.18
N GLY A 279 -10.77 -16.35 5.84
CA GLY A 279 -12.11 -15.95 5.42
C GLY A 279 -13.23 -16.82 5.98
N THR A 280 -12.94 -17.80 6.83
CA THR A 280 -13.95 -18.54 7.59
C THR A 280 -13.95 -18.10 9.06
N GLU A 281 -15.07 -18.28 9.74
CA GLU A 281 -15.17 -17.98 11.18
C GLU A 281 -14.19 -18.85 12.00
N GLU A 282 -14.07 -20.14 11.67
CA GLU A 282 -13.16 -21.09 12.33
C GLU A 282 -11.68 -20.75 12.07
N GLY A 283 -11.35 -20.41 10.82
CA GLY A 283 -10.01 -19.98 10.43
C GLY A 283 -9.65 -18.55 10.85
N THR A 284 -10.58 -17.82 11.49
CA THR A 284 -10.34 -16.48 12.05
C THR A 284 -10.06 -16.56 13.55
N ASN A 285 -8.79 -16.59 13.90
CA ASN A 285 -8.33 -16.84 15.27
C ASN A 285 -7.00 -16.14 15.57
N MET A 286 -6.77 -15.92 16.86
CA MET A 286 -5.47 -15.50 17.39
C MET A 286 -4.44 -16.59 17.06
N VAL A 287 -3.30 -16.19 16.51
CA VAL A 287 -2.22 -17.11 16.18
C VAL A 287 -1.59 -17.64 17.46
N LYS A 288 -1.31 -16.75 18.42
CA LYS A 288 -0.79 -17.05 19.75
C LYS A 288 -1.03 -15.86 20.68
N ASP A 289 -1.37 -16.16 21.93
CA ASP A 289 -1.30 -15.20 23.04
C ASP A 289 0.18 -15.07 23.46
N VAL A 290 0.87 -14.06 22.94
CA VAL A 290 2.30 -13.87 23.22
C VAL A 290 2.50 -13.26 24.60
N ASN A 291 1.63 -12.33 25.01
CA ASN A 291 1.65 -11.70 26.33
C ASN A 291 0.40 -12.08 27.13
N GLY A 292 0.44 -13.20 27.86
CA GLY A 292 -0.72 -13.71 28.59
C GLY A 292 -1.27 -12.82 29.72
N GLU A 293 -0.63 -11.68 30.03
CA GLU A 293 -1.13 -10.69 30.99
C GLU A 293 -1.51 -9.34 30.35
N GLY A 294 -1.37 -9.18 29.03
CA GLY A 294 -1.54 -7.90 28.36
C GLY A 294 -1.52 -8.00 26.84
N SER A 295 -1.06 -6.95 26.17
CA SER A 295 -0.94 -6.93 24.69
C SER A 295 0.50 -7.12 24.28
N SER A 296 0.75 -7.97 23.28
CA SER A 296 2.07 -8.11 22.66
C SER A 296 2.37 -7.07 21.59
N ASN A 297 1.35 -6.34 21.13
CA ASN A 297 1.46 -5.23 20.17
C ASN A 297 2.28 -5.57 18.91
N PRO A 298 1.92 -6.65 18.17
CA PRO A 298 2.67 -7.04 16.99
C PRO A 298 2.71 -5.90 15.97
N SER A 299 3.88 -5.68 15.38
CA SER A 299 4.14 -4.61 14.41
C SER A 299 5.36 -4.92 13.55
N GLU A 300 5.62 -4.11 12.52
CA GLU A 300 6.75 -4.30 11.60
C GLU A 300 6.72 -5.68 10.93
N ILE A 301 5.54 -6.15 10.51
CA ILE A 301 5.38 -7.50 9.95
C ILE A 301 5.96 -7.52 8.53
N THR A 302 6.83 -8.50 8.27
CA THR A 302 7.30 -8.83 6.92
C THR A 302 7.28 -10.35 6.72
N VAL A 303 7.36 -10.78 5.46
CA VAL A 303 7.36 -12.19 5.08
C VAL A 303 8.68 -12.50 4.40
N MET A 304 9.40 -13.50 4.92
CA MET A 304 10.58 -14.08 4.26
C MET A 304 10.31 -15.56 4.06
N GLU A 305 10.39 -16.00 2.80
CA GLU A 305 9.96 -17.34 2.37
C GLU A 305 8.48 -17.61 2.71
N ASN A 306 8.23 -18.46 3.71
CA ASN A 306 6.90 -18.83 4.18
C ASN A 306 6.80 -18.69 5.71
N MET A 307 7.44 -17.64 6.24
CA MET A 307 7.48 -17.29 7.65
C MET A 307 7.24 -15.79 7.81
N LEU A 308 6.40 -15.42 8.78
CA LEU A 308 6.29 -14.04 9.24
C LEU A 308 7.43 -13.71 10.18
N TYR A 309 7.94 -12.50 10.08
CA TYR A 309 8.86 -11.89 11.02
C TYR A 309 8.26 -10.57 11.49
N PHE A 310 8.27 -10.33 12.80
CA PHE A 310 7.58 -9.19 13.38
C PHE A 310 8.15 -8.84 14.75
N LYS A 311 7.94 -7.60 15.17
CA LYS A 311 8.19 -7.18 16.55
C LYS A 311 7.00 -7.55 17.42
N ALA A 312 7.25 -8.12 18.60
CA ALA A 312 6.24 -8.32 19.65
C ALA A 312 6.88 -8.36 21.04
N ASP A 313 6.09 -8.03 22.08
CA ASP A 313 6.47 -8.01 23.49
C ASP A 313 5.77 -9.15 24.25
N ASP A 314 6.51 -10.02 24.94
CA ASP A 314 5.92 -11.11 25.75
C ASP A 314 5.61 -10.71 27.20
N GLY A 315 5.84 -9.44 27.57
CA GLY A 315 5.70 -8.93 28.92
C GLY A 315 6.84 -9.31 29.87
N ILE A 316 7.84 -10.07 29.41
CA ILE A 316 8.95 -10.60 30.21
C ILE A 316 10.30 -10.07 29.69
N THR A 317 10.57 -10.26 28.40
CA THR A 317 11.80 -9.86 27.70
C THR A 317 11.67 -8.49 27.03
N GLY A 318 10.45 -7.97 26.90
CA GLY A 318 10.17 -6.73 26.19
C GLY A 318 9.97 -6.98 24.69
N ALA A 319 9.87 -5.91 23.89
CA ALA A 319 9.66 -6.05 22.45
C ALA A 319 10.93 -6.55 21.74
N GLU A 320 10.85 -7.76 21.19
CA GLU A 320 11.94 -8.49 20.52
C GLU A 320 11.52 -8.93 19.11
N LEU A 321 12.42 -9.62 18.39
CA LEU A 321 12.14 -10.17 17.06
C LEU A 321 11.49 -11.55 17.18
N TRP A 322 10.29 -11.69 16.64
CA TRP A 322 9.50 -12.90 16.62
C TRP A 322 9.35 -13.46 15.21
N LYS A 323 9.07 -14.75 15.11
CA LYS A 323 8.67 -15.41 13.87
C LYS A 323 7.46 -16.31 14.04
N SER A 324 6.71 -16.51 12.95
CA SER A 324 5.52 -17.37 12.93
C SER A 324 5.34 -18.06 11.57
N ASP A 325 4.99 -19.35 11.59
CA ASP A 325 4.47 -20.10 10.43
C ASP A 325 2.93 -20.00 10.33
N GLY A 326 2.31 -19.13 11.13
CA GLY A 326 0.87 -18.99 11.24
C GLY A 326 0.20 -19.94 12.22
N THR A 327 0.95 -20.76 12.96
CA THR A 327 0.43 -21.63 14.02
C THR A 327 0.91 -21.17 15.40
N GLU A 328 0.18 -21.55 16.45
CA GLU A 328 0.58 -21.25 17.83
C GLU A 328 1.97 -21.83 18.15
N PHE A 329 2.22 -23.08 17.77
CA PHE A 329 3.49 -23.77 18.03
C PHE A 329 4.67 -23.19 17.24
N GLY A 330 4.43 -22.79 15.99
CA GLY A 330 5.46 -22.16 15.16
C GLY A 330 5.66 -20.67 15.45
N THR A 331 4.91 -20.09 16.39
CA THR A 331 5.06 -18.70 16.81
C THR A 331 5.98 -18.60 18.03
N THR A 332 7.20 -18.14 17.80
CA THR A 332 8.27 -18.09 18.80
C THR A 332 9.12 -16.85 18.65
N MET A 333 9.64 -16.32 19.76
CA MET A 333 10.73 -15.35 19.73
C MET A 333 11.90 -15.96 18.96
N LEU A 334 12.38 -15.26 17.92
CA LEU A 334 13.53 -15.70 17.15
C LEU A 334 14.79 -15.55 17.99
N ILE A 335 14.97 -14.38 18.62
CA ILE A 335 16.14 -14.08 19.45
C ILE A 335 15.78 -12.95 20.43
N ASP A 336 16.29 -13.06 21.65
CA ASP A 336 16.35 -11.97 22.63
C ASP A 336 17.67 -11.22 22.40
N ILE A 337 17.60 -10.06 21.74
CA ILE A 337 18.79 -9.28 21.36
C ILE A 337 19.31 -8.47 22.55
N ASN A 338 18.42 -8.02 23.43
CA ASN A 338 18.76 -7.25 24.62
C ASN A 338 18.27 -7.97 25.87
N SER A 339 19.15 -8.78 26.46
CA SER A 339 18.79 -9.62 27.61
C SER A 339 18.35 -8.86 28.88
N GLU A 340 18.49 -7.53 28.91
CA GLU A 340 18.13 -6.67 30.05
C GLU A 340 16.91 -5.77 29.74
N GLY A 341 16.27 -5.91 28.57
CA GLY A 341 15.05 -5.18 28.21
C GLY A 341 14.77 -5.17 26.70
N SER A 342 13.86 -4.35 26.21
CA SER A 342 13.48 -4.40 24.79
C SER A 342 14.59 -3.98 23.81
N SER A 343 14.76 -4.74 22.74
CA SER A 343 15.58 -4.40 21.57
C SER A 343 14.87 -3.52 20.55
N ASN A 344 13.55 -3.45 20.59
CA ASN A 344 12.68 -2.67 19.70
C ASN A 344 13.02 -2.81 18.21
N PRO A 345 12.87 -4.00 17.60
CA PRO A 345 13.09 -4.17 16.17
C PRO A 345 12.23 -3.21 15.32
N SER A 346 12.84 -2.61 14.30
CA SER A 346 12.15 -1.67 13.40
C SER A 346 12.68 -1.72 11.98
N SER A 347 11.84 -1.32 11.02
CA SER A 347 12.16 -1.29 9.59
C SER A 347 12.58 -2.66 9.07
N LEU A 348 11.78 -3.68 9.39
CA LEU A 348 12.00 -5.04 8.93
C LEU A 348 11.83 -5.09 7.40
N ILE A 349 12.89 -5.46 6.70
CA ILE A 349 12.93 -5.54 5.24
C ILE A 349 13.64 -6.81 4.81
N VAL A 350 13.08 -7.49 3.81
CA VAL A 350 13.71 -8.68 3.22
C VAL A 350 14.45 -8.25 1.96
N VAL A 351 15.73 -8.61 1.87
CA VAL A 351 16.59 -8.40 0.71
C VAL A 351 17.39 -9.68 0.46
N ASN A 352 17.28 -10.26 -0.73
CA ASN A 352 18.03 -11.45 -1.13
C ASN A 352 17.95 -12.58 -0.10
N ASP A 353 16.73 -12.96 0.28
CA ASP A 353 16.42 -14.01 1.27
C ASP A 353 17.00 -13.77 2.67
N ASN A 354 17.36 -12.52 2.99
CA ASN A 354 17.82 -12.13 4.32
C ASN A 354 16.94 -11.00 4.87
N LEU A 355 16.62 -11.10 6.16
CA LEU A 355 15.92 -10.07 6.90
C LEU A 355 16.92 -9.06 7.44
N PHE A 356 16.73 -7.78 7.11
CA PHE A 356 17.46 -6.65 7.68
C PHE A 356 16.53 -5.84 8.57
N PHE A 357 17.05 -5.34 9.68
CA PHE A 357 16.28 -4.54 10.64
C PHE A 357 17.19 -3.77 11.60
N TRP A 358 16.65 -2.74 12.23
CA TRP A 358 17.32 -2.02 13.31
C TRP A 358 16.90 -2.58 14.66
N ALA A 359 17.84 -2.81 15.58
CA ALA A 359 17.56 -3.24 16.96
C ALA A 359 18.66 -2.82 17.93
N ASN A 360 18.29 -2.59 19.19
CA ASN A 360 19.19 -2.19 20.28
C ASN A 360 19.63 -3.42 21.08
N ASP A 361 20.94 -3.63 21.23
CA ASP A 361 21.53 -4.74 22.02
C ASP A 361 21.78 -4.41 23.50
N GLY A 362 21.23 -3.28 23.98
CA GLY A 362 21.42 -2.80 25.35
C GLY A 362 22.78 -2.14 25.61
N THR A 363 23.75 -2.26 24.70
CA THR A 363 25.13 -1.79 24.91
C THR A 363 25.62 -0.79 23.85
N ASN A 364 25.17 -0.92 22.60
CA ASN A 364 25.60 -0.12 21.45
C ASN A 364 24.47 0.74 20.87
N GLY A 365 23.32 0.81 21.54
CA GLY A 365 22.13 1.47 21.00
C GLY A 365 21.56 0.70 19.80
N SER A 366 20.66 1.35 19.04
CA SER A 366 20.07 0.73 17.84
C SER A 366 21.10 0.63 16.72
N GLN A 367 21.30 -0.60 16.23
CA GLN A 367 22.26 -0.95 15.18
C GLN A 367 21.55 -1.76 14.09
N LEU A 368 22.19 -1.89 12.92
CA LEU A 368 21.67 -2.70 11.82
C LEU A 368 22.00 -4.18 12.05
N TRP A 369 21.01 -5.05 11.83
CA TRP A 369 21.10 -6.50 11.96
C TRP A 369 20.73 -7.17 10.65
N ILE A 370 21.25 -8.38 10.47
CA ILE A 370 20.85 -9.32 9.41
C ILE A 370 20.43 -10.64 10.04
N SER A 371 19.46 -11.33 9.44
CA SER A 371 19.00 -12.65 9.84
C SER A 371 18.62 -13.51 8.64
N ASP A 372 19.04 -14.78 8.66
CA ASP A 372 18.56 -15.84 7.76
C ASP A 372 17.32 -16.56 8.31
N GLY A 373 16.71 -16.03 9.38
CA GLY A 373 15.57 -16.65 10.06
C GLY A 373 15.93 -17.65 11.17
N THR A 374 17.22 -17.84 11.43
CA THR A 374 17.75 -18.66 12.53
C THR A 374 18.43 -17.81 13.60
N VAL A 375 18.48 -18.32 14.84
CA VAL A 375 19.23 -17.66 15.94
C VAL A 375 20.70 -17.47 15.53
N SER A 376 21.32 -18.49 14.93
CA SER A 376 22.75 -18.48 14.56
C SER A 376 23.08 -17.53 13.40
N GLY A 377 22.15 -17.33 12.47
CA GLY A 377 22.32 -16.39 11.36
C GLY A 377 21.86 -14.98 11.70
N THR A 378 21.31 -14.75 12.90
CA THR A 378 20.92 -13.41 13.36
C THR A 378 22.09 -12.73 14.04
N GLN A 379 22.64 -11.69 13.40
CA GLN A 379 23.82 -10.99 13.89
C GLN A 379 23.83 -9.51 13.52
N ARG A 380 24.51 -8.72 14.34
CA ARG A 380 24.75 -7.31 14.07
C ARG A 380 25.73 -7.15 12.92
N ILE A 381 25.41 -6.27 11.98
CA ILE A 381 26.33 -5.89 10.91
C ILE A 381 27.37 -4.92 11.48
N SER A 382 28.66 -5.20 11.26
CA SER A 382 29.75 -4.34 11.72
C SER A 382 30.25 -3.45 10.58
N SER A 383 30.80 -2.28 10.91
CA SER A 383 31.40 -1.37 9.92
C SER A 383 32.65 -1.93 9.24
N SER A 384 33.17 -3.08 9.67
CA SER A 384 34.27 -3.82 9.02
C SER A 384 33.79 -4.85 7.99
N ASP A 385 32.48 -5.07 7.85
CA ASP A 385 31.92 -5.99 6.85
C ASP A 385 31.85 -5.29 5.48
N GLU A 386 33.02 -5.08 4.87
CA GLU A 386 33.27 -4.30 3.63
C GLU A 386 32.57 -4.83 2.36
N SER A 387 31.61 -5.77 2.44
CA SER A 387 31.00 -6.37 1.25
C SER A 387 29.47 -6.51 1.25
N ILE A 388 28.75 -5.92 2.21
CA ILE A 388 27.30 -5.75 2.01
C ILE A 388 27.10 -4.58 1.04
N THR A 389 27.20 -4.88 -0.25
CA THR A 389 26.81 -3.96 -1.31
C THR A 389 25.30 -4.05 -1.41
N VAL A 390 24.60 -3.32 -0.55
CA VAL A 390 23.18 -3.05 -0.75
C VAL A 390 23.11 -2.07 -1.92
N ASN A 391 22.96 -2.58 -3.15
CA ASN A 391 23.03 -1.75 -4.36
C ASN A 391 21.96 -0.65 -4.44
N HIS A 392 20.92 -0.72 -3.59
CA HIS A 392 20.01 0.38 -3.33
C HIS A 392 19.04 -0.06 -2.24
N VAL A 393 19.10 0.55 -1.07
CA VAL A 393 17.91 0.65 -0.21
C VAL A 393 17.68 2.14 -0.06
N VAL A 394 16.73 2.65 -0.84
CA VAL A 394 16.18 3.99 -0.59
C VAL A 394 15.16 3.81 0.54
N LEU A 395 15.61 3.96 1.79
CA LEU A 395 14.69 4.20 2.89
C LEU A 395 14.23 5.64 2.78
N VAL A 396 13.04 5.85 2.22
CA VAL A 396 12.40 7.16 2.26
C VAL A 396 11.86 7.33 3.68
N ASP A 397 12.60 8.03 4.53
CA ASP A 397 12.02 8.63 5.74
C ASP A 397 11.10 9.76 5.25
N THR A 398 9.81 9.48 5.05
CA THR A 398 8.83 10.54 4.80
C THR A 398 8.55 11.22 6.14
N PRO A 399 8.96 12.48 6.36
CA PRO A 399 8.54 13.19 7.55
C PRO A 399 7.02 13.33 7.52
N PRO A 400 6.33 13.32 8.68
CA PRO A 400 4.89 13.53 8.72
C PRO A 400 4.51 14.83 8.03
N HIS A 401 3.67 14.74 6.99
CA HIS A 401 3.05 15.91 6.39
C HIS A 401 2.21 16.60 7.47
N LYS A 402 2.44 17.90 7.67
CA LYS A 402 1.97 18.66 8.85
C LYS A 402 0.45 18.79 9.02
N GLU A 403 -0.36 18.17 8.17
CA GLU A 403 -1.81 18.33 8.26
C GLU A 403 -2.66 17.06 8.33
N TRP A 404 -2.23 15.86 7.94
CA TRP A 404 -3.10 14.66 7.99
C TRP A 404 -2.44 13.49 8.73
N SER A 405 -3.11 13.01 9.77
CA SER A 405 -2.69 11.88 10.61
C SER A 405 -3.49 10.62 10.28
N TRP A 406 -3.17 9.90 9.20
CA TRP A 406 -3.62 8.51 9.00
C TRP A 406 -2.60 7.70 8.18
N ASN A 407 -2.23 6.54 8.75
CA ASN A 407 -1.63 5.32 8.20
C ASN A 407 -0.64 5.43 7.02
N TYR A 408 0.63 5.22 7.34
CA TYR A 408 1.70 4.92 6.40
C TYR A 408 1.39 3.60 5.65
N SER A 409 1.40 3.65 4.33
CA SER A 409 1.70 2.47 3.51
C SER A 409 3.21 2.48 3.25
N TYR A 410 3.90 1.43 3.66
CA TYR A 410 5.28 1.21 3.23
C TYR A 410 5.21 0.57 1.84
N GLN A 411 5.50 1.34 0.80
CA GLN A 411 5.90 0.74 -0.47
C GLN A 411 7.39 0.44 -0.38
N THR A 412 7.74 -0.84 -0.40
CA THR A 412 9.11 -1.30 -0.55
C THR A 412 9.10 -2.29 -1.70
N GLU A 413 9.45 -1.81 -2.89
CA GLU A 413 9.86 -2.68 -3.98
C GLU A 413 11.39 -2.71 -4.02
N VAL A 414 11.95 -3.88 -3.76
CA VAL A 414 13.37 -4.17 -4.01
C VAL A 414 13.40 -4.97 -5.30
N ASN A 415 13.88 -4.35 -6.38
CA ASN A 415 14.19 -5.04 -7.61
C ASN A 415 15.70 -4.90 -7.87
N ASP A 416 16.40 -6.04 -7.93
CA ASP A 416 17.83 -6.18 -8.18
C ASP A 416 18.29 -5.55 -9.50
N LEU A 417 19.52 -5.02 -9.50
CA LEU A 417 20.48 -5.08 -10.61
C LEU A 417 21.93 -5.20 -10.11
#